data_AF-A0A7W1BKG7-F1
#
_entry.id   AF-A0A7W1BKG7-F1
#
_cell.length_a   1.000
_cell.length_b   1.000
_cell.length_c   1.000
_cell.angle_alpha   90.00
_cell.angle_beta   90.00
_cell.angle_gamma   90.00
#
_symmetry.space_group_name_H-M   'P 1'
#
loop_
_entity.id
_entity.type
_entity.pdbx_description
1 polymer ?
#
loop_
_entity_poly.entity_id
_entity_poly.type
_entity_poly.pdbx_seq_one_letter_code
_entity_poly.pdbx_strand_id
1 'polypeptide(L)'
;MKTNDRIVAVNGAPMMTGTELRAMLSRVRIGDTVTVDVRRPRGPARVTVVVSGYNRPVVRIREVPEPTERQRKLRARWLSGAP
;
A
#
# COMPACT_ATOMS: atom_id res chain seq x y z
N MET A 1 11.48 -10.45 0.93
CA MET A 1 11.73 -9.00 0.84
C MET A 1 11.77 -8.45 2.26
N LYS A 2 12.73 -7.59 2.59
CA LYS A 2 12.84 -6.95 3.91
C LYS A 2 12.70 -5.43 3.78
N THR A 3 12.29 -4.78 4.85
CA THR A 3 12.37 -3.32 4.96
C THR A 3 13.81 -2.87 4.68
N ASN A 4 13.98 -1.88 3.80
CA ASN A 4 15.24 -1.39 3.19
C ASN A 4 15.71 -2.08 1.89
N ASP A 5 15.02 -3.11 1.40
CA ASP A 5 15.24 -3.59 0.03
C ASP A 5 14.76 -2.52 -0.96
N ARG A 6 15.61 -2.13 -1.91
CA ARG A 6 15.23 -1.21 -3.00
C ARG A 6 14.78 -2.01 -4.22
N ILE A 7 13.52 -1.87 -4.61
CA ILE A 7 13.01 -2.48 -5.86
C ILE A 7 13.68 -1.79 -7.06
N VAL A 8 14.18 -2.57 -8.01
CA VAL A 8 14.81 -2.08 -9.24
C VAL A 8 14.12 -2.58 -10.50
N ALA A 9 13.42 -3.72 -10.43
CA ALA A 9 12.56 -4.19 -11.51
C ALA A 9 11.43 -5.09 -10.98
N VAL A 10 10.33 -5.17 -11.71
CA VAL A 10 9.24 -6.12 -11.46
C VAL A 10 8.86 -6.79 -12.78
N ASN A 11 8.80 -8.12 -12.78
CA ASN A 11 8.57 -8.95 -13.96
C ASN A 11 9.49 -8.58 -15.13
N GLY A 12 10.75 -8.23 -14.83
CA GLY A 12 11.74 -7.79 -15.83
C GLY A 12 11.60 -6.34 -16.28
N ALA A 13 10.53 -5.64 -15.92
CA ALA A 13 10.35 -4.22 -16.21
C ALA A 13 11.09 -3.34 -15.17
N PRO A 14 12.02 -2.46 -15.58
CA PRO A 14 12.73 -1.58 -14.66
C PRO A 14 11.78 -0.62 -13.94
N MET A 15 11.97 -0.45 -12.64
CA MET A 15 11.20 0.46 -11.79
C MET A 15 12.15 1.53 -11.24
N MET A 16 12.10 2.73 -11.83
CA MET A 16 12.91 3.89 -11.47
C MET A 16 12.15 4.83 -10.54
N THR A 17 10.83 4.87 -10.65
CA THR A 17 9.97 5.77 -9.87
C THR A 17 8.84 5.04 -9.15
N GLY A 18 8.34 5.66 -8.08
CA GLY A 18 7.16 5.16 -7.38
C GLY A 18 5.89 5.20 -8.24
N THR A 19 5.84 6.07 -9.26
CA THR A 19 4.71 6.16 -10.19
C THR A 19 4.67 4.96 -11.13
N GLU A 20 5.81 4.55 -11.68
CA GLU A 20 5.93 3.34 -12.50
C GLU A 20 5.53 2.10 -11.70
N LEU A 21 6.00 2.01 -10.46
CA LEU A 21 5.61 0.91 -9.56
C LEU A 21 4.10 0.88 -9.33
N ARG A 22 3.45 2.04 -9.08
CA ARG A 22 1.99 2.11 -8.94
C ARG A 22 1.26 1.72 -10.22
N ALA A 23 1.74 2.15 -11.38
CA ALA A 23 1.14 1.82 -12.67
C ALA A 23 1.27 0.33 -13.04
N MET A 24 2.33 -0.33 -12.57
CA MET A 24 2.46 -1.79 -12.65
C MET A 24 1.51 -2.48 -11.67
N LEU A 25 1.46 -2.00 -10.42
CA LEU A 25 0.58 -2.54 -9.38
C LEU A 25 -0.91 -2.43 -9.74
N SER A 26 -1.33 -1.44 -10.54
CA SER A 26 -2.72 -1.33 -10.99
C SER A 26 -3.13 -2.37 -12.04
N ARG A 27 -2.16 -3.08 -12.63
CA ARG A 27 -2.39 -4.11 -13.66
C ARG A 27 -2.38 -5.54 -13.11
N VAL A 28 -1.87 -5.74 -11.90
CA VAL A 28 -1.84 -7.04 -11.23
C VAL A 28 -3.04 -7.20 -10.31
N ARG A 29 -3.53 -8.42 -10.18
CA ARG A 29 -4.66 -8.79 -9.34
C ARG A 29 -4.19 -9.40 -8.04
N ILE A 30 -5.04 -9.32 -7.01
CA ILE A 30 -4.81 -10.09 -5.78
C ILE A 30 -4.78 -11.58 -6.14
N GLY A 31 -3.77 -12.29 -5.65
CA GLY A 31 -3.47 -13.67 -5.99
C GLY A 31 -2.39 -13.84 -7.06
N ASP A 32 -2.08 -12.80 -7.84
CA ASP A 32 -1.01 -12.87 -8.83
C ASP A 32 0.35 -13.07 -8.16
N THR A 33 1.24 -13.76 -8.86
CA THR A 33 2.63 -13.94 -8.42
C THR A 33 3.54 -13.10 -9.31
N VAL A 34 4.32 -12.20 -8.69
CA VAL A 34 5.26 -11.32 -9.38
C VAL A 34 6.69 -11.62 -8.98
N THR A 35 7.61 -11.43 -9.92
CA THR A 35 9.05 -11.51 -9.68
C THR A 35 9.58 -10.11 -9.46
N VAL A 36 10.27 -9.88 -8.34
CA VAL A 36 10.80 -8.58 -7.95
C VAL A 36 12.31 -8.69 -7.85
N ASP A 37 13.00 -7.87 -8.63
CA ASP A 37 14.44 -7.67 -8.49
C ASP A 37 14.67 -6.52 -7.52
N VAL A 38 15.48 -6.80 -6.50
CA VAL A 38 15.82 -5.84 -5.44
C VAL A 38 17.32 -5.68 -5.31
N ARG A 39 17.74 -4.46 -4.99
CA ARG A 39 19.10 -4.14 -4.56
C ARG A 39 19.14 -4.10 -3.03
N ARG A 40 20.06 -4.86 -2.44
CA ARG A 40 20.30 -4.96 -1.00
C ARG A 40 21.77 -4.66 -0.70
N PRO A 41 22.13 -4.32 0.56
CA PRO A 41 23.54 -4.12 0.93
C PRO A 41 24.43 -5.35 0.68
N ARG A 42 23.86 -6.55 0.76
CA ARG A 42 24.56 -7.83 0.51
C ARG A 42 24.62 -8.23 -0.97
N GLY A 43 24.10 -7.40 -1.86
CA GLY A 43 24.05 -7.67 -3.31
C GLY A 43 22.63 -7.68 -3.88
N PRO A 44 22.51 -7.74 -5.21
CA PRO A 44 21.23 -7.86 -5.90
C PRO A 44 20.60 -9.22 -5.62
N ALA A 45 19.28 -9.28 -5.64
CA ALA A 45 18.55 -10.52 -5.47
C ALA A 45 17.18 -10.47 -6.14
N ARG A 46 16.76 -11.62 -6.65
CA ARG A 46 15.43 -11.85 -7.22
C ARG A 46 14.53 -12.54 -6.21
N VAL A 47 13.29 -12.08 -6.08
CA VAL A 47 12.32 -12.58 -5.09
C VAL A 47 10.96 -12.76 -5.74
N THR A 48 10.32 -13.89 -5.48
CA THR A 48 8.93 -14.12 -5.87
C THR A 48 7.99 -13.65 -4.76
N VAL A 49 6.98 -12.85 -5.12
CA VAL A 49 6.02 -12.27 -4.18
C VAL A 49 4.61 -12.52 -4.69
N VAL A 50 3.74 -13.01 -3.80
CA VAL A 50 2.29 -13.10 -4.07
C VAL A 50 1.66 -11.75 -3.74
N VAL A 51 0.90 -11.19 -4.68
CA VAL A 51 0.15 -9.95 -4.49
C VAL A 51 -1.03 -10.26 -3.57
N SER A 52 -0.88 -9.94 -2.29
CA SER A 52 -1.97 -10.04 -1.31
C SER A 52 -2.65 -8.68 -1.11
N GLY A 53 -3.93 -8.70 -0.76
CA GLY A 53 -4.61 -7.52 -0.25
C GLY A 53 -4.04 -7.05 1.09
N TYR A 54 -4.64 -6.02 1.67
CA TYR A 54 -4.28 -5.58 3.02
C TYR A 54 -4.70 -6.63 4.06
N ASN A 55 -3.73 -7.21 4.76
CA ASN A 55 -4.02 -8.07 5.93
C ASN A 55 -4.61 -7.28 7.11
N ARG A 56 -4.43 -5.95 7.13
CA ARG A 56 -5.10 -5.02 8.06
C ARG A 56 -5.48 -3.75 7.30
N PRO A 57 -6.73 -3.26 7.41
CA PRO A 57 -7.12 -2.00 6.78
C PRO A 57 -6.31 -0.86 7.39
N VAL A 58 -5.72 -0.03 6.54
CA VAL A 58 -5.06 1.22 6.95
C VAL A 58 -6.05 2.34 6.72
N VAL A 59 -6.66 2.83 7.81
CA VAL A 59 -7.56 3.98 7.77
C VAL A 59 -6.85 5.23 8.30
N ARG A 60 -7.07 6.37 7.65
CA ARG A 60 -6.66 7.67 8.17
C ARG A 60 -7.91 8.50 8.42
N ILE A 61 -8.22 8.72 9.69
CA ILE A 61 -9.30 9.62 10.09
C ILE A 61 -8.75 11.05 10.01
N ARG A 62 -9.47 11.95 9.36
CA ARG A 62 -9.13 13.38 9.27
C ARG A 62 -10.33 14.21 9.65
N GLU A 63 -10.08 15.33 10.30
CA GLU A 63 -11.10 16.34 10.54
C GLU A 63 -11.33 17.13 9.24
N VAL A 64 -12.60 17.36 8.92
CA VAL A 64 -13.02 18.20 7.80
C VAL A 64 -13.36 19.60 8.35
N PRO A 65 -13.00 20.69 7.67
CA PRO A 65 -13.15 22.05 8.21
C PRO A 65 -14.62 22.44 8.41
N GLU A 66 -15.53 21.96 7.56
CA GLU A 66 -16.97 22.27 7.63
C GLU A 66 -17.79 20.97 7.67
N PRO A 67 -17.85 20.27 8.81
CA PRO A 67 -18.57 19.02 8.90
C PRO A 67 -20.08 19.27 8.80
N THR A 68 -20.73 18.48 7.94
CA THR A 68 -22.20 18.42 7.87
C THR A 68 -22.78 18.08 9.25
N GLU A 69 -24.04 18.42 9.47
CA GLU A 69 -24.72 18.12 10.74
C GLU A 69 -24.72 16.59 11.03
N ARG A 70 -24.88 15.78 9.98
CA ARG A 70 -24.77 14.32 10.07
C ARG A 70 -23.38 13.87 10.56
N GLN A 71 -22.30 14.45 10.03
CA GLN A 71 -20.93 14.12 10.44
C GLN A 71 -20.63 14.57 11.88
N ARG A 72 -21.16 15.74 12.30
CA ARG A 72 -21.06 16.20 13.69
C ARG A 72 -21.75 15.23 14.67
N LYS A 73 -22.96 14.79 14.35
CA LYS A 73 -23.71 13.79 15.16
C LYS A 73 -22.97 12.46 15.23
N LEU A 74 -22.38 12.00 14.12
CA LEU A 74 -21.60 10.77 14.09
C LEU A 74 -20.33 10.87 14.96
N ARG A 75 -19.59 11.98 14.88
CA ARG A 75 -18.42 12.25 15.73
C ARG A 75 -18.78 12.26 17.21
N ALA A 76 -19.90 12.88 17.58
CA ALA A 76 -20.37 12.91 18.96
C ALA A 76 -20.64 11.49 19.51
N ARG A 77 -21.29 10.62 18.71
CA ARG A 77 -21.51 9.20 19.08
C ARG A 77 -20.19 8.43 19.25
N TRP A 78 -19.23 8.63 18.35
CA TRP A 78 -17.92 8.00 18.46
C TRP A 78 -17.14 8.46 19.70
N LEU A 79 -17.18 9.75 20.03
CA LEU A 79 -16.52 10.29 21.22
C LEU A 79 -17.16 9.82 22.53
N SER A 80 -18.46 9.55 22.53
CA SER A 80 -19.15 9.00 23.70
C SER A 80 -19.04 7.47 23.81
N GLY A 81 -18.32 6.80 22.90
CA GLY A 81 -18.22 5.34 22.86
C GLY A 81 -19.54 4.63 22.57
N ALA A 82 -20.53 5.35 22.05
CA ALA A 82 -21.82 4.77 21.70
C ALA A 82 -21.72 4.10 20.32
N PRO A 83 -22.27 2.88 20.13
CA PRO A 83 -22.41 2.28 18.81
C PRO A 83 -23.24 3.18 17.89
#